data_AF-A0A0Q5ZRM2-F1
#
_entry.id   AF-A0A0Q5ZRM2-F1
#
_cell.length_a   1.000
_cell.length_b   1.000
_cell.length_c   1.000
_cell.angle_alpha   90.00
_cell.angle_beta   90.00
_cell.angle_gamma   90.00
#
_symmetry.space_group_name_H-M   'P 1'
#
loop_
_entity.id
_entity.type
_entity.pdbx_description
1 polymer ?
#
loop_
_entity_poly.entity_id
_entity_poly.type
_entity_poly.pdbx_seq_one_letter_code
_entity_poly.pdbx_strand_id
1 'polypeptide(L)'
;MGFQDTIMLERKTFLYPNKNDIYIIEKNDVNCKFLKLNNNYTKLTGGNGIAVRILSSKVDVENVLKLIEFAIKNKNRLKRYLIKTDYYFDDEVKISISANPPKLITEIISKESSLVKELIQHDLLLFKDDDQLISWVNNEFTFKMNLERFKPENVYKDLWKDELRVRDFKYYIQSDSYNFFVVFINENFFSFFDGNENNKANSIEIDGNSNFYPFVISLEKINSKIIIYNRDNLFIYDIYKKTLQRID
;
A
#
# COMPACT_ATOMS: atom_id res chain seq x y z
N MET A 1 3.52 25.66 9.59
CA MET A 1 3.10 25.76 8.18
C MET A 1 1.62 25.42 8.11
N GLY A 2 0.76 26.36 7.73
CA GLY A 2 -0.68 26.12 7.60
C GLY A 2 -1.00 25.52 6.22
N PHE A 3 -1.83 24.48 6.18
CA PHE A 3 -2.37 23.93 4.92
C PHE A 3 -3.29 24.97 4.28
N GLN A 4 -3.02 25.41 3.05
CA GLN A 4 -3.96 26.24 2.25
C GLN A 4 -5.07 25.34 1.67
N ASP A 5 -5.63 25.63 0.48
CA ASP A 5 -6.58 24.76 -0.24
C ASP A 5 -5.93 23.44 -0.69
N THR A 6 -5.56 22.63 0.28
CA THR A 6 -4.78 21.41 0.12
C THR A 6 -5.51 20.27 0.80
N ILE A 7 -5.41 19.08 0.22
CA ILE A 7 -5.91 17.84 0.80
C ILE A 7 -4.73 17.10 1.40
N MET A 8 -4.76 16.86 2.70
CA MET A 8 -3.81 15.99 3.39
C MET A 8 -4.38 14.58 3.46
N LEU A 9 -3.61 13.59 2.98
CA LEU A 9 -3.89 12.18 3.19
C LEU A 9 -2.89 11.64 4.22
N GLU A 10 -3.37 11.03 5.29
CA GLU A 10 -2.53 10.34 6.28
C GLU A 10 -3.02 8.89 6.43
N ARG A 11 -2.13 7.92 6.22
CA ARG A 11 -2.42 6.51 6.47
C ARG A 11 -1.50 5.98 7.56
N LYS A 12 -2.06 5.19 8.48
CA LYS A 12 -1.31 4.36 9.41
C LYS A 12 -1.94 2.96 9.44
N THR A 13 -1.13 1.91 9.38
CA THR A 13 -1.61 0.56 9.72
C THR A 13 -1.65 0.46 11.24
N PHE A 14 -2.78 0.06 11.83
CA PHE A 14 -2.79 -0.11 13.28
C PHE A 14 -1.91 -1.29 13.69
N LEU A 15 -1.10 -1.06 14.74
CA LEU A 15 -0.45 -2.11 15.51
C LEU A 15 -1.36 -2.46 16.68
N TYR A 16 -1.21 -3.68 17.22
CA TYR A 16 -1.88 -4.10 18.46
C TYR A 16 -1.78 -2.96 19.51
N PRO A 17 -2.87 -2.60 20.21
CA PRO A 17 -4.12 -3.35 20.37
C PRO A 17 -5.35 -2.76 19.69
N ASN A 18 -5.21 -1.75 18.83
CA ASN A 18 -6.38 -1.27 18.08
C ASN A 18 -6.92 -2.40 17.20
N LYS A 19 -8.23 -2.65 17.26
CA LYS A 19 -8.90 -3.73 16.49
C LYS A 19 -9.87 -3.21 15.43
N ASN A 20 -10.11 -1.90 15.43
CA ASN A 20 -11.09 -1.26 14.57
C ASN A 20 -10.43 -0.21 13.69
N ASP A 21 -10.95 -0.09 12.48
CA ASP A 21 -10.56 1.00 11.59
C ASP A 21 -11.06 2.34 12.15
N ILE A 22 -10.20 3.36 12.06
CA ILE A 22 -10.53 4.73 12.46
C ILE A 22 -10.31 5.66 11.29
N TYR A 23 -11.34 6.43 10.97
CA TYR A 23 -11.32 7.41 9.89
C TYR A 23 -11.52 8.81 10.46
N ILE A 24 -10.70 9.76 10.04
CA ILE A 24 -10.82 11.18 10.42
C ILE A 24 -10.84 12.03 9.16
N ILE A 25 -12.02 12.50 8.80
CA ILE A 25 -12.29 13.43 7.71
C ILE A 25 -12.65 14.77 8.35
N GLU A 26 -11.77 15.74 8.23
CA GLU A 26 -11.96 17.03 8.87
C GLU A 26 -11.53 18.21 7.99
N LYS A 27 -11.99 19.39 8.40
CA LYS A 27 -11.54 20.66 7.85
C LYS A 27 -10.47 21.25 8.77
N ASN A 28 -9.50 21.96 8.19
CA ASN A 28 -8.46 22.74 8.85
C ASN A 28 -7.31 21.97 9.51
N ASP A 29 -7.23 20.63 9.41
CA ASP A 29 -6.10 19.84 9.98
C ASP A 29 -5.87 20.11 11.49
N VAL A 30 -6.96 20.26 12.27
CA VAL A 30 -6.90 20.68 13.69
C VAL A 30 -6.95 19.50 14.67
N ASN A 31 -7.19 18.29 14.18
CA ASN A 31 -7.32 17.09 14.99
C ASN A 31 -5.97 16.35 15.10
N CYS A 32 -5.98 15.21 15.79
CA CYS A 32 -4.79 14.41 16.00
C CYS A 32 -4.25 13.80 14.70
N LYS A 33 -2.93 13.89 14.52
CA LYS A 33 -2.18 13.11 13.53
C LYS A 33 -1.84 11.76 14.14
N PHE A 34 -2.22 10.66 13.49
CA PHE A 34 -1.95 9.30 13.95
C PHE A 34 -0.45 9.03 14.15
N LEU A 35 0.40 9.67 13.35
CA LEU A 35 1.86 9.58 13.48
C LEU A 35 2.43 10.32 14.71
N LYS A 36 1.69 11.29 15.26
CA LYS A 36 2.12 12.09 16.41
C LYS A 36 1.42 11.72 17.72
N LEU A 37 0.46 10.80 17.69
CA LEU A 37 -0.23 10.35 18.90
C LEU A 37 0.74 9.79 19.94
N ASN A 38 1.83 9.15 19.52
CA ASN A 38 2.82 8.55 20.44
C ASN A 38 3.80 9.56 21.06
N ASN A 39 3.82 10.84 20.62
CA ASN A 39 4.87 11.81 20.96
C ASN A 39 4.31 13.07 21.67
N ASN A 40 3.57 12.91 22.78
CA ASN A 40 3.05 14.02 23.60
C ASN A 40 2.27 15.07 22.80
N TYR A 41 1.07 14.68 22.35
CA TYR A 41 0.15 15.45 21.52
C TYR A 41 0.17 16.97 21.78
N THR A 42 0.57 17.74 20.77
CA THR A 42 0.36 19.18 20.71
C THR A 42 -0.70 19.47 19.65
N LYS A 43 -1.80 20.10 20.06
CA LYS A 43 -2.86 20.57 19.16
C LYS A 43 -2.25 21.55 18.16
N LEU A 44 -2.35 21.23 16.87
CA LEU A 44 -1.78 22.07 15.81
C LEU A 44 -2.63 23.33 15.61
N THR A 45 -1.97 24.44 15.30
CA THR A 45 -2.60 25.59 14.67
C THR A 45 -2.95 25.22 13.24
N GLY A 46 -4.25 24.98 13.01
CA GLY A 46 -4.76 24.45 11.74
C GLY A 46 -4.60 25.38 10.52
N GLY A 47 -4.81 24.82 9.34
CA GLY A 47 -4.90 25.52 8.05
C GLY A 47 -6.36 25.74 7.58
N ASN A 48 -6.57 25.96 6.27
CA ASN A 48 -7.89 26.05 5.60
C ASN A 48 -8.22 24.83 4.72
N GLY A 49 -7.37 23.79 4.76
CA GLY A 49 -7.47 22.59 3.94
C GLY A 49 -8.44 21.53 4.45
N ILE A 50 -8.36 20.35 3.83
CA ILE A 50 -9.06 19.13 4.23
C ILE A 50 -8.02 18.10 4.66
N ALA A 51 -8.33 17.34 5.71
CA ALA A 51 -7.54 16.19 6.09
C ALA A 51 -8.40 14.92 6.05
N VAL A 52 -7.93 13.90 5.34
CA VAL A 52 -8.46 12.53 5.35
C VAL A 52 -7.40 11.64 5.98
N ARG A 53 -7.71 11.06 7.14
CA ARG A 53 -6.83 10.15 7.84
C ARG A 53 -7.46 8.79 8.01
N ILE A 54 -6.66 7.75 7.81
CA ILE A 54 -7.11 6.37 7.83
C ILE A 54 -6.14 5.57 8.69
N LEU A 55 -6.67 5.03 9.77
CA LEU A 55 -6.04 3.98 10.56
C LEU A 55 -6.74 2.67 10.23
N SER A 56 -6.12 1.81 9.43
CA SER A 56 -6.72 0.52 9.04
C SER A 56 -5.63 -0.48 8.66
N SER A 57 -5.92 -1.77 8.84
CA SER A 57 -5.08 -2.86 8.37
C SER A 57 -5.06 -2.97 6.83
N LYS A 58 -6.11 -2.48 6.15
CA LYS A 58 -6.24 -2.52 4.69
C LYS A 58 -6.78 -1.18 4.18
N VAL A 59 -6.27 -0.72 3.03
CA VAL A 59 -6.76 0.52 2.43
C VAL A 59 -6.90 0.31 0.94
N ASP A 60 -8.12 0.48 0.46
CA ASP A 60 -8.48 0.40 -0.96
C ASP A 60 -8.50 1.81 -1.57
N VAL A 61 -7.88 1.97 -2.74
CA VAL A 61 -7.71 3.27 -3.41
C VAL A 61 -9.05 3.89 -3.80
N GLU A 62 -9.98 3.08 -4.31
CA GLU A 62 -11.33 3.55 -4.67
C GLU A 62 -12.05 4.12 -3.44
N ASN A 63 -11.98 3.42 -2.30
CA ASN A 63 -12.55 3.89 -1.05
C ASN A 63 -11.91 5.20 -0.57
N VAL A 64 -10.59 5.34 -0.68
CA VAL A 64 -9.88 6.60 -0.36
C VAL A 64 -10.39 7.75 -1.23
N LEU A 65 -10.52 7.54 -2.53
CA LEU A 65 -11.00 8.56 -3.46
C LEU A 65 -12.44 8.97 -3.15
N LYS A 66 -13.32 8.04 -2.80
CA LYS A 66 -14.70 8.34 -2.35
C LYS A 66 -14.71 9.19 -1.06
N LEU A 67 -13.82 8.89 -0.11
CA LEU A 67 -13.66 9.68 1.12
C LEU A 67 -13.19 11.11 0.81
N ILE A 68 -12.22 11.26 -0.10
CA ILE A 68 -11.73 12.56 -0.58
C ILE A 68 -12.85 13.35 -1.26
N GLU A 69 -13.59 12.72 -2.17
CA GLU A 69 -14.71 13.36 -2.86
C GLU A 69 -15.79 13.84 -1.88
N PHE A 70 -16.17 12.98 -0.92
CA PHE A 70 -17.10 13.35 0.14
C PHE A 70 -16.58 14.55 0.93
N ALA A 71 -15.28 14.55 1.27
CA ALA A 71 -14.66 15.61 2.04
C ALA A 71 -14.71 16.96 1.32
N ILE A 72 -14.42 16.97 0.01
CA ILE A 72 -14.48 18.17 -0.84
C ILE A 72 -15.93 18.69 -0.90
N LYS A 73 -16.88 17.82 -1.23
CA LYS A 73 -18.32 18.19 -1.35
C LYS A 73 -18.91 18.72 -0.04
N ASN A 74 -18.39 18.26 1.10
CA ASN A 74 -18.92 18.59 2.43
C ASN A 74 -17.97 19.45 3.29
N LYS A 75 -16.96 20.12 2.69
CA LYS A 75 -15.87 20.84 3.40
C LYS A 75 -16.36 21.64 4.61
N ASN A 76 -17.45 22.40 4.47
CA ASN A 76 -17.96 23.28 5.54
C ASN A 76 -18.76 22.56 6.65
N ARG A 77 -19.10 21.29 6.48
CA ARG A 77 -19.90 20.49 7.42
C ARG A 77 -19.11 19.37 8.10
N LEU A 78 -17.85 19.11 7.69
CA LEU A 78 -17.03 17.99 8.16
C LEU A 78 -16.96 17.85 9.69
N LYS A 79 -16.83 18.98 10.41
CA LYS A 79 -16.76 18.98 11.88
C LYS A 79 -17.98 18.35 12.56
N ARG A 80 -19.17 18.41 11.93
CA ARG A 80 -20.42 17.85 12.49
C ARG A 80 -20.47 16.33 12.45
N TYR A 81 -19.62 15.72 11.62
CA TYR A 81 -19.57 14.28 11.42
C TYR A 81 -18.54 13.58 12.31
N LEU A 82 -17.90 14.31 13.23
CA LEU A 82 -16.93 13.75 14.16
C LEU A 82 -17.60 13.45 15.51
N ILE A 83 -17.35 12.25 16.02
CA ILE A 83 -17.77 11.77 17.34
C ILE A 83 -16.54 11.44 18.18
N LYS A 84 -16.71 11.36 19.51
CA LYS A 84 -15.67 10.83 20.38
C LYS A 84 -15.52 9.33 20.13
N THR A 85 -14.29 8.89 19.94
CA THR A 85 -13.92 7.49 19.69
C THR A 85 -12.68 7.17 20.49
N ASP A 86 -12.66 5.99 21.09
CA ASP A 86 -11.52 5.52 21.87
C ASP A 86 -10.41 5.03 20.93
N TYR A 87 -9.19 5.52 21.15
CA TYR A 87 -7.97 5.07 20.51
C TYR A 87 -7.06 4.48 21.59
N TYR A 88 -6.54 3.27 21.35
CA TYR A 88 -5.74 2.52 22.30
C TYR A 88 -4.26 2.62 21.93
N PHE A 89 -3.41 2.97 22.90
CA PHE A 89 -1.95 2.87 22.76
C PHE A 89 -1.47 1.47 23.11
N ASP A 90 -2.05 0.91 24.17
CA ASP A 90 -1.88 -0.46 24.66
C ASP A 90 -3.23 -0.93 25.25
N ASP A 91 -3.26 -2.13 25.84
CA ASP A 91 -4.49 -2.74 26.36
C ASP A 91 -5.11 -1.95 27.53
N GLU A 92 -4.33 -1.14 28.23
CA GLU A 92 -4.73 -0.44 29.44
C GLU A 92 -4.90 1.07 29.22
N VAL A 93 -4.15 1.64 28.27
CA VAL A 93 -4.06 3.07 28.02
C VAL A 93 -4.82 3.44 26.75
N LYS A 94 -5.92 4.17 26.93
CA LYS A 94 -6.70 4.77 25.84
C LYS A 94 -6.82 6.28 25.96
N ILE A 95 -6.98 6.93 24.82
CA ILE A 95 -7.37 8.33 24.71
C ILE A 95 -8.63 8.47 23.89
N SER A 96 -9.39 9.53 24.15
CA SER A 96 -10.55 9.88 23.34
C SER A 96 -10.13 10.83 22.22
N ILE A 97 -10.30 10.39 20.97
CA ILE A 97 -10.06 11.19 19.76
C ILE A 97 -11.39 11.54 19.08
N SER A 98 -11.36 12.53 18.19
CA SER A 98 -12.53 12.85 17.35
C SER A 98 -12.42 12.12 16.02
N ALA A 99 -13.34 11.20 15.71
CA ALA A 99 -13.31 10.41 14.48
C ALA A 99 -14.70 10.30 13.85
N ASN A 100 -14.78 9.92 12.57
CA ASN A 100 -16.06 9.69 11.91
C ASN A 100 -16.67 8.36 12.36
N PRO A 101 -18.00 8.31 12.57
CA PRO A 101 -18.66 7.07 12.95
C PRO A 101 -18.56 6.03 11.83
N PRO A 102 -18.34 4.74 12.14
CA PRO A 102 -18.20 3.68 11.13
C PRO A 102 -19.35 3.64 10.12
N LYS A 103 -20.59 3.86 10.58
CA LYS A 103 -21.78 3.91 9.72
C LYS A 103 -21.67 4.95 8.61
N LEU A 104 -21.17 6.16 8.92
CA LEU A 104 -20.98 7.20 7.91
C LEU A 104 -19.92 6.79 6.89
N ILE A 105 -18.83 6.16 7.33
CA ILE A 105 -17.79 5.68 6.43
C ILE A 105 -18.33 4.64 5.47
N THR A 106 -19.08 3.66 5.97
CA THR A 106 -19.77 2.65 5.15
C THR A 106 -20.72 3.31 4.13
N GLU A 107 -21.51 4.30 4.55
CA GLU A 107 -22.39 5.07 3.66
C GLU A 107 -21.63 5.86 2.58
N ILE A 108 -20.41 6.32 2.84
CA ILE A 108 -19.58 7.03 1.84
C ILE A 108 -19.01 6.02 0.83
N ILE A 109 -18.38 4.95 1.30
CA ILE A 109 -17.67 3.98 0.43
C ILE A 109 -18.62 3.14 -0.42
N SER A 110 -19.84 2.89 0.07
CA SER A 110 -20.87 2.13 -0.67
C SER A 110 -21.54 2.93 -1.80
N LYS A 111 -21.43 4.26 -1.78
CA LYS A 111 -21.99 5.09 -2.86
C LYS A 111 -21.16 4.95 -4.12
N GLU A 112 -21.85 4.75 -5.24
CA GLU A 112 -21.22 4.89 -6.53
C GLU A 112 -20.80 6.35 -6.77
N SER A 113 -19.66 6.52 -7.42
CA SER A 113 -19.18 7.82 -7.87
C SER A 113 -18.69 7.74 -9.30
N SER A 114 -19.32 8.51 -10.18
CA SER A 114 -18.90 8.62 -11.58
C SER A 114 -17.50 9.22 -11.69
N LEU A 115 -17.19 10.21 -10.87
CA LEU A 115 -15.86 10.84 -10.82
C LEU A 115 -14.80 9.82 -10.39
N VAL A 116 -15.05 9.04 -9.34
CA VAL A 116 -14.09 8.02 -8.90
C VAL A 116 -13.94 6.92 -9.96
N LYS A 117 -15.04 6.49 -10.59
CA LYS A 117 -15.00 5.52 -11.71
C LYS A 117 -14.14 6.01 -12.86
N GLU A 118 -14.21 7.29 -13.22
CA GLU A 118 -13.35 7.92 -14.22
C GLU A 118 -11.89 7.96 -13.75
N LEU A 119 -11.64 8.45 -12.53
CA LEU A 119 -10.29 8.56 -11.98
C LEU A 119 -9.55 7.22 -11.92
N ILE A 120 -10.25 6.13 -11.60
CA ILE A 120 -9.62 4.81 -11.45
C ILE A 120 -9.27 4.10 -12.76
N GLN A 121 -9.77 4.63 -13.88
CA GLN A 121 -9.47 4.14 -15.21
C GLN A 121 -8.24 4.80 -15.82
N HIS A 122 -7.72 5.87 -15.20
CA HIS A 122 -6.53 6.54 -15.69
C HIS A 122 -5.26 5.75 -15.40
N ASP A 123 -4.38 5.71 -16.41
CA ASP A 123 -3.03 5.19 -16.28
C ASP A 123 -2.16 6.19 -15.53
N LEU A 124 -1.70 5.80 -14.35
CA LEU A 124 -0.81 6.61 -13.53
C LEU A 124 0.55 5.93 -13.43
N LEU A 125 1.61 6.58 -13.94
CA LEU A 125 2.98 6.14 -13.70
C LEU A 125 3.37 6.47 -12.25
N LEU A 126 3.64 5.44 -11.46
CA LEU A 126 4.04 5.59 -10.06
C LEU A 126 5.56 5.60 -9.91
N PHE A 127 6.25 4.76 -10.67
CA PHE A 127 7.69 4.62 -10.60
C PHE A 127 8.26 4.15 -11.95
N LYS A 128 9.46 4.64 -12.28
CA LYS A 128 10.22 4.23 -13.46
C LYS A 128 11.72 4.42 -13.21
N ASP A 129 12.49 3.39 -13.47
CA ASP A 129 13.96 3.43 -13.57
C ASP A 129 14.42 2.69 -14.84
N ASP A 130 15.72 2.39 -14.97
CA ASP A 130 16.28 1.70 -16.14
C ASP A 130 15.81 0.25 -16.33
N ASP A 131 15.29 -0.39 -15.28
CA ASP A 131 14.94 -1.81 -15.25
C ASP A 131 13.43 -2.08 -15.08
N GLN A 132 12.69 -1.20 -14.41
CA GLN A 132 11.31 -1.45 -14.02
C GLN A 132 10.38 -0.26 -14.26
N LEU A 133 9.09 -0.59 -14.40
CA LEU A 133 7.98 0.33 -14.49
C LEU A 133 6.87 -0.15 -13.57
N ILE A 134 6.45 0.72 -12.65
CA ILE A 134 5.29 0.49 -11.80
C ILE A 134 4.26 1.55 -12.15
N SER A 135 3.09 1.10 -12.56
CA SER A 135 1.95 1.96 -12.86
C SER A 135 0.72 1.50 -12.08
N TRP A 136 -0.26 2.38 -11.96
CA TRP A 136 -1.60 2.02 -11.53
C TRP A 136 -2.57 2.24 -12.69
N VAL A 137 -3.28 1.19 -13.06
CA VAL A 137 -4.11 1.12 -14.26
C VAL A 137 -5.34 0.28 -13.93
N ASN A 138 -6.54 0.80 -14.24
CA ASN A 138 -7.79 0.07 -14.04
C ASN A 138 -7.96 -0.52 -12.61
N ASN A 139 -7.65 0.28 -11.60
CA ASN A 139 -7.69 -0.12 -10.19
C ASN A 139 -6.72 -1.25 -9.79
N GLU A 140 -5.64 -1.44 -10.54
CA GLU A 140 -4.60 -2.43 -10.25
C GLU A 140 -3.20 -1.81 -10.35
N PHE A 141 -2.31 -2.20 -9.45
CA PHE A 141 -0.89 -1.99 -9.62
C PHE A 141 -0.38 -2.94 -10.69
N THR A 142 0.33 -2.39 -11.66
CA THR A 142 0.95 -3.14 -12.73
C THR A 142 2.46 -2.97 -12.63
N PHE A 143 3.16 -4.09 -12.47
CA PHE A 143 4.61 -4.16 -12.43
C PHE A 143 5.12 -4.76 -13.74
N LYS A 144 6.08 -4.08 -14.38
CA LYS A 144 6.68 -4.50 -15.67
C LYS A 144 8.18 -4.22 -15.67
N MET A 145 8.90 -4.89 -16.56
CA MET A 145 10.26 -4.46 -16.92
C MET A 145 10.21 -3.18 -17.75
N ASN A 146 11.14 -2.26 -17.54
CA ASN A 146 11.32 -1.11 -18.40
C ASN A 146 12.03 -1.55 -19.69
N LEU A 147 11.23 -1.70 -20.75
CA LEU A 147 11.73 -2.10 -22.07
C LEU A 147 12.05 -0.91 -22.98
N GLU A 148 11.94 0.33 -22.50
CA GLU A 148 12.23 1.53 -23.29
C GLU A 148 13.73 1.69 -23.58
N ARG A 149 14.60 1.12 -22.75
CA ARG A 149 16.05 1.07 -23.00
C ARG A 149 16.44 0.28 -24.25
N PHE A 150 15.57 -0.64 -24.69
CA PHE A 150 15.82 -1.46 -25.86
C PHE A 150 15.39 -0.73 -27.13
N LYS A 151 16.25 -0.79 -28.16
CA LYS A 151 15.91 -0.30 -29.49
C LYS A 151 14.61 -0.97 -30.00
N PRO A 152 13.77 -0.26 -30.76
CA PRO A 152 12.50 -0.79 -31.26
C PRO A 152 12.63 -2.14 -31.99
N GLU A 153 13.74 -2.35 -32.71
CA GLU A 153 14.04 -3.56 -33.47
C GLU A 153 14.60 -4.74 -32.66
N ASN A 154 14.71 -4.62 -31.33
CA ASN A 154 15.21 -5.72 -30.50
C ASN A 154 14.20 -6.88 -30.42
N VAL A 155 14.48 -7.97 -31.14
CA VAL A 155 13.65 -9.18 -31.20
C VAL A 155 13.45 -9.88 -29.86
N TYR A 156 14.34 -9.66 -28.89
CA TYR A 156 14.23 -10.25 -27.55
C TYR A 156 13.32 -9.45 -26.61
N LYS A 157 12.91 -8.25 -27.01
CA LYS A 157 12.02 -7.39 -26.22
C LYS A 157 10.71 -8.11 -25.87
N ASP A 158 10.21 -8.94 -26.78
CA ASP A 158 8.93 -9.64 -26.63
C ASP A 158 8.97 -10.72 -25.54
N LEU A 159 10.13 -11.33 -25.31
CA LEU A 159 10.32 -12.35 -24.26
C LEU A 159 10.30 -11.75 -22.85
N TRP A 160 10.39 -10.41 -22.74
CA TRP A 160 10.50 -9.66 -21.48
C TRP A 160 9.25 -8.80 -21.20
N LYS A 161 8.16 -9.01 -21.97
CA LYS A 161 6.92 -8.23 -21.91
C LYS A 161 5.95 -8.68 -20.82
N ASP A 162 6.31 -9.67 -20.00
CA ASP A 162 5.40 -10.12 -18.95
C ASP A 162 5.04 -8.97 -18.01
N GLU A 163 3.88 -9.08 -17.37
CA GLU A 163 3.43 -8.09 -16.40
C GLU A 163 2.75 -8.77 -15.22
N LEU A 164 2.99 -8.25 -14.02
CA LEU A 164 2.25 -8.64 -12.83
C LEU A 164 1.21 -7.58 -12.52
N ARG A 165 -0.06 -7.97 -12.45
CA ARG A 165 -1.17 -7.12 -12.01
C ARG A 165 -1.70 -7.57 -10.66
N VAL A 166 -1.80 -6.63 -9.72
CA VAL A 166 -2.31 -6.87 -8.36
C VAL A 166 -3.18 -5.71 -7.90
N ARG A 167 -4.30 -6.00 -7.24
CA ARG A 167 -5.17 -4.95 -6.67
C ARG A 167 -4.58 -4.31 -5.42
N ASP A 168 -3.89 -5.10 -4.63
CA ASP A 168 -3.24 -4.68 -3.38
C ASP A 168 -2.00 -5.53 -3.14
N PHE A 169 -1.02 -4.97 -2.45
CA PHE A 169 0.22 -5.64 -2.08
C PHE A 169 0.77 -5.02 -0.79
N LYS A 170 1.48 -5.81 0.02
CA LYS A 170 2.04 -5.36 1.30
C LYS A 170 3.26 -4.47 1.07
N TYR A 171 4.20 -4.94 0.25
CA TYR A 171 5.39 -4.22 -0.22
C TYR A 171 6.04 -4.99 -1.38
N TYR A 172 7.01 -4.38 -2.06
CA TYR A 172 7.84 -5.04 -3.06
C TYR A 172 9.31 -4.76 -2.77
N ILE A 173 10.19 -5.64 -3.22
CA ILE A 173 11.65 -5.49 -3.12
C ILE A 173 12.27 -5.83 -4.47
N GLN A 174 13.22 -5.00 -4.88
CA GLN A 174 14.04 -5.20 -6.07
C GLN A 174 15.39 -5.79 -5.66
N SER A 175 15.98 -6.63 -6.51
CA SER A 175 17.36 -7.07 -6.31
C SER A 175 18.33 -5.96 -6.70
N ASP A 176 19.31 -5.68 -5.84
CA ASP A 176 20.36 -4.69 -6.11
C ASP A 176 21.34 -5.16 -7.21
N SER A 177 21.42 -6.48 -7.42
CA SER A 177 22.44 -7.12 -8.27
C SER A 177 21.85 -7.74 -9.55
N TYR A 178 20.54 -7.85 -9.66
CA TYR A 178 19.88 -8.56 -10.75
C TYR A 178 18.55 -7.91 -11.15
N ASN A 179 18.17 -8.09 -12.41
CA ASN A 179 16.96 -7.49 -12.99
C ASN A 179 15.71 -8.30 -12.65
N PHE A 180 15.35 -8.37 -11.37
CA PHE A 180 14.10 -8.96 -10.89
C PHE A 180 13.59 -8.27 -9.64
N PHE A 181 12.31 -8.48 -9.35
CA PHE A 181 11.70 -8.06 -8.10
C PHE A 181 10.77 -9.14 -7.54
N VAL A 182 10.48 -9.00 -6.25
CA VAL A 182 9.55 -9.84 -5.51
C VAL A 182 8.46 -8.95 -4.94
N VAL A 183 7.20 -9.27 -5.25
CA VAL A 183 6.02 -8.56 -4.74
C VAL A 183 5.36 -9.41 -3.67
N PHE A 184 5.33 -8.92 -2.44
CA PHE A 184 4.64 -9.59 -1.34
C PHE A 184 3.18 -9.15 -1.32
N ILE A 185 2.28 -10.07 -1.67
CA ILE A 185 0.84 -9.81 -1.67
C ILE A 185 0.35 -9.70 -0.23
N ASN A 186 0.80 -10.62 0.63
CA ASN A 186 0.54 -10.62 2.06
C ASN A 186 1.65 -11.38 2.80
N GLU A 187 1.40 -11.77 4.05
CA GLU A 187 2.36 -12.51 4.90
C GLU A 187 2.61 -13.96 4.47
N ASN A 188 1.70 -14.54 3.68
CA ASN A 188 1.74 -15.93 3.26
C ASN A 188 2.06 -16.11 1.77
N PHE A 189 1.97 -15.04 0.98
CA PHE A 189 2.09 -15.13 -0.47
C PHE A 189 2.98 -14.02 -1.06
N PHE A 190 3.86 -14.43 -1.97
CA PHE A 190 4.63 -13.51 -2.80
C PHE A 190 4.59 -13.94 -4.26
N SER A 191 4.97 -13.03 -5.15
CA SER A 191 5.20 -13.31 -6.56
C SER A 191 6.62 -12.90 -6.94
N PHE A 192 7.32 -13.79 -7.63
CA PHE A 192 8.59 -13.50 -8.28
C PHE A 192 8.33 -13.00 -9.70
N PHE A 193 9.11 -12.01 -10.13
CA PHE A 193 9.04 -11.49 -11.49
C PHE A 193 10.41 -11.03 -11.98
N ASP A 194 10.83 -11.53 -13.14
CA ASP A 194 12.05 -11.12 -13.87
C ASP A 194 11.77 -10.71 -15.32
N GLY A 195 10.51 -10.46 -15.65
CA GLY A 195 10.04 -10.11 -16.99
C GLY A 195 9.92 -11.28 -17.97
N ASN A 196 10.49 -12.44 -17.66
CA ASN A 196 10.45 -13.59 -18.56
C ASN A 196 9.04 -14.20 -18.60
N GLU A 197 8.48 -14.31 -19.80
CA GLU A 197 7.13 -14.87 -20.02
C GLU A 197 6.91 -16.28 -19.45
N ASN A 198 7.99 -17.05 -19.26
CA ASN A 198 7.93 -18.40 -18.67
C ASN A 198 7.83 -18.39 -17.15
N ASN A 199 8.26 -17.28 -16.53
CA ASN A 199 8.30 -17.08 -15.10
C ASN A 199 7.07 -16.30 -14.61
N LYS A 200 5.93 -16.44 -15.31
CA LYS A 200 4.68 -15.74 -14.96
C LYS A 200 4.46 -15.68 -13.46
N ALA A 201 4.19 -14.46 -13.02
CA ALA A 201 4.00 -14.15 -11.63
C ALA A 201 2.86 -15.00 -11.05
N ASN A 202 3.24 -16.01 -10.26
CA ASN A 202 2.33 -16.86 -9.53
C ASN A 202 2.37 -16.47 -8.05
N SER A 203 1.26 -16.62 -7.35
CA SER A 203 1.24 -16.56 -5.88
C SER A 203 1.95 -17.79 -5.33
N ILE A 204 3.16 -17.61 -4.82
CA ILE A 204 3.97 -18.63 -4.17
C ILE A 204 3.69 -18.55 -2.67
N GLU A 205 3.28 -19.67 -2.10
CA GLU A 205 3.04 -19.80 -0.67
C GLU A 205 4.37 -19.82 0.10
N ILE A 206 4.41 -19.09 1.21
CA ILE A 206 5.54 -19.01 2.11
C ILE A 206 5.32 -20.09 3.17
N ASP A 207 6.10 -21.17 3.06
CA ASP A 207 5.99 -22.30 3.97
C ASP A 207 6.43 -21.91 5.39
N GLY A 208 5.53 -22.10 6.36
CA GLY A 208 5.81 -21.94 7.79
C GLY A 208 4.79 -21.09 8.55
N ASN A 209 4.28 -21.63 9.66
CA ASN A 209 3.52 -20.95 10.72
C ASN A 209 4.29 -19.80 11.43
N SER A 210 5.36 -19.29 10.84
CA SER A 210 6.13 -18.17 11.37
C SER A 210 5.69 -16.91 10.65
N ASN A 211 5.27 -15.90 11.42
CA ASN A 211 4.99 -14.53 10.96
C ASN A 211 6.14 -14.00 10.09
N PHE A 212 6.12 -14.32 8.81
CA PHE A 212 7.13 -13.89 7.86
C PHE A 212 6.86 -12.42 7.60
N TYR A 213 7.58 -11.57 8.34
CA TYR A 213 7.52 -10.13 8.22
C TYR A 213 8.90 -9.60 7.82
N PRO A 214 9.21 -9.60 6.52
CA PRO A 214 10.53 -9.24 6.06
C PRO A 214 10.63 -7.73 5.94
N PHE A 215 11.09 -7.09 7.02
CA PHE A 215 11.47 -5.68 6.98
C PHE A 215 12.88 -5.48 6.39
N VAL A 216 13.66 -6.56 6.30
CA VAL A 216 14.98 -6.59 5.66
C VAL A 216 15.00 -7.85 4.81
N ILE A 217 15.11 -7.71 3.50
CA ILE A 217 15.42 -8.81 2.58
C ILE A 217 16.51 -8.29 1.65
N SER A 218 17.59 -9.06 1.47
CA SER A 218 18.34 -8.93 0.23
C SER A 218 18.06 -10.14 -0.64
N LEU A 219 17.98 -9.87 -1.94
CA LEU A 219 17.61 -10.82 -2.94
C LEU A 219 18.84 -11.08 -3.79
N GLU A 220 19.46 -12.22 -3.54
CA GLU A 220 20.60 -12.71 -4.30
C GLU A 220 20.16 -13.89 -5.17
N LYS A 221 20.63 -13.91 -6.43
CA LYS A 221 20.37 -15.02 -7.35
C LYS A 221 21.59 -15.92 -7.46
N ILE A 222 21.38 -17.23 -7.26
CA ILE A 222 22.37 -18.28 -7.54
C ILE A 222 21.74 -19.25 -8.54
N ASN A 223 22.17 -19.16 -9.80
CA ASN A 223 21.56 -19.91 -10.91
C ASN A 223 20.05 -19.65 -11.01
N SER A 224 19.22 -20.70 -10.88
CA SER A 224 17.76 -20.62 -10.90
C SER A 224 17.12 -20.43 -9.53
N LYS A 225 17.93 -20.12 -8.51
CA LYS A 225 17.48 -19.98 -7.13
C LYS A 225 17.63 -18.56 -6.65
N ILE A 226 16.67 -18.12 -5.85
CA ILE A 226 16.66 -16.83 -5.19
C ILE A 226 16.77 -17.09 -3.70
N ILE A 227 17.68 -16.35 -3.06
CA ILE A 227 17.79 -16.33 -1.62
C ILE A 227 16.89 -15.21 -1.12
N ILE A 228 15.93 -15.55 -0.28
CA ILE A 228 15.04 -14.62 0.40
C ILE A 228 15.29 -14.81 1.88
N TYR A 229 15.74 -13.79 2.58
CA TYR A 229 15.97 -13.89 4.02
C TYR A 229 15.38 -12.71 4.75
N ASN A 230 15.09 -12.92 6.02
CA ASN A 230 14.84 -11.85 6.97
C ASN A 230 15.83 -11.95 8.13
N ARG A 231 15.64 -11.14 9.18
CA ARG A 231 16.53 -11.13 10.34
C ARG A 231 16.73 -12.53 10.97
N ASP A 232 15.70 -13.37 10.94
CA ASP A 232 15.64 -14.60 11.73
C ASP A 232 15.51 -15.87 10.88
N ASN A 233 15.29 -15.75 9.57
CA ASN A 233 14.98 -16.89 8.71
C ASN A 233 15.60 -16.74 7.31
N LEU A 234 16.02 -17.86 6.73
CA LEU A 234 16.58 -17.96 5.38
C LEU A 234 15.69 -18.89 4.54
N PHE A 235 15.37 -18.46 3.32
CA PHE A 235 14.57 -19.22 2.36
C PHE A 235 15.26 -19.27 1.01
N ILE A 236 15.08 -20.40 0.33
CA ILE A 236 15.52 -20.61 -1.04
C ILE A 236 14.28 -20.84 -1.90
N TYR A 237 14.05 -19.94 -2.84
CA TYR A 237 13.03 -20.08 -3.87
C TYR A 237 13.67 -20.64 -5.15
N ASP A 238 13.17 -21.77 -5.64
CA ASP A 238 13.56 -22.31 -6.95
C ASP A 238 12.58 -21.80 -8.02
N ILE A 239 13.07 -20.95 -8.93
CA ILE A 239 12.27 -20.27 -9.95
C ILE A 239 11.56 -21.28 -10.87
N TYR A 240 12.24 -22.36 -11.25
CA TYR A 240 11.69 -23.33 -12.18
C TYR A 240 10.70 -24.28 -11.51
N LYS A 241 11.01 -24.73 -10.30
CA LYS A 241 10.10 -25.59 -9.53
C LYS A 241 8.93 -24.83 -8.92
N LYS A 242 9.05 -23.50 -8.81
CA LYS A 242 8.11 -22.62 -8.12
C LYS A 242 7.86 -23.04 -6.66
N THR A 243 8.91 -23.54 -6.01
CA THR A 243 8.87 -24.02 -4.62
C THR A 243 9.76 -23.16 -3.73
N LEU A 244 9.22 -22.72 -2.60
CA LEU A 244 9.99 -22.08 -1.54
C LEU A 244 10.37 -23.14 -0.50
N GLN A 245 11.62 -23.11 -0.02
CA GLN A 245 12.10 -23.96 1.07
C GLN A 245 12.76 -23.10 2.13
N ARG A 246 12.34 -23.27 3.39
CA ARG A 246 13.05 -22.72 4.54
C ARG A 246 14.34 -23.51 4.77
N ILE A 247 15.42 -22.82 5.09
CA ILE A 247 16.68 -23.40 5.53
C ILE A 247 16.77 -23.18 7.04
N ASP A 248 16.88 -24.29 7.78
CA ASP A 248 17.09 -24.31 9.23
C ASP A 248 18.58 -24.21 9.60
#